data_AF-A0A9W8ZHG5-F1
#
_entry.id   AF-A0A9W8ZHG5-F1
#
_cell.length_a   1.000
_cell.length_b   1.000
_cell.length_c   1.000
_cell.angle_alpha   90.00
_cell.angle_beta   90.00
_cell.angle_gamma   90.00
#
_symmetry.space_group_name_H-M   'P 1'
#
loop_
_entity.id
_entity.type
_entity.pdbx_description
1 polymer ?
#
loop_
_entity_poly.entity_id
_entity_poly.type
_entity_poly.pdbx_seq_one_letter_code
_entity_poly.pdbx_strand_id
1 'polypeptide(L)'
;MSTTADTQETIRIIESIDHTIPSGVSLARFLRKYNYQDPLDKTKLDNYADMTAGADFFAICAKDPARLGSSFIGLMTAWRNHKMPWTEVYDTTELVSGADLKNGAPLFVDVGGAHGLDTERLLAKHPSLPSDVLVVQDTPEVVAMTPEELDPRVKKMAYDFFTPQLLIGARA
;
A
#
# COMPACT_ATOMS: atom_id res chain seq x y z
N MET A 1 18.19 18.45 16.31
CA MET A 1 17.99 17.05 15.91
C MET A 1 16.53 16.73 16.20
N SER A 2 15.63 16.97 15.23
CA SER A 2 14.24 16.51 15.32
C SER A 2 14.26 15.01 15.08
N THR A 3 13.62 14.23 15.93
CA THR A 3 13.67 12.77 15.82
C THR A 3 12.73 12.28 14.72
N THR A 4 12.98 11.09 14.16
CA THR A 4 12.11 10.45 13.16
C THR A 4 10.68 10.23 13.65
N ALA A 5 10.46 10.18 14.97
CA ALA A 5 9.14 10.11 15.59
C ALA A 5 8.34 11.41 15.41
N ASP A 6 8.97 12.58 15.57
CA ASP A 6 8.32 13.89 15.39
C ASP A 6 7.80 14.06 13.94
N THR A 7 8.56 13.56 12.97
CA THR A 7 8.17 13.58 11.56
C THR A 7 6.97 12.66 11.28
N GLN A 8 6.92 11.47 11.89
CA GLN A 8 5.79 10.53 11.69
C GLN A 8 4.50 11.03 12.34
N GLU A 9 4.57 11.64 13.53
CA GLU A 9 3.40 12.27 14.16
C GLU A 9 2.86 13.41 13.30
N THR A 10 3.75 14.25 12.77
CA THR A 10 3.37 15.35 11.87
C THR A 10 2.65 14.84 10.63
N ILE A 11 3.16 13.78 10.00
CA ILE A 11 2.54 13.17 8.81
C ILE A 11 1.12 12.65 9.11
N ARG A 12 0.92 12.02 10.27
CA ARG A 12 -0.41 11.53 10.69
C ARG A 12 -1.39 12.66 10.90
N ILE A 13 -0.94 13.76 11.49
CA ILE A 13 -1.79 14.94 11.72
C ILE A 13 -2.22 15.53 10.38
N ILE A 14 -1.32 15.65 9.40
CA ILE A 14 -1.62 16.17 8.07
C ILE A 14 -2.66 15.30 7.37
N GLU A 15 -2.43 13.98 7.28
CA GLU A 15 -3.41 13.05 6.70
C GLU A 15 -4.76 13.13 7.42
N SER A 16 -4.74 13.23 8.76
CA SER A 16 -5.97 13.30 9.54
C SER A 16 -6.78 14.53 9.19
N ILE A 17 -6.13 15.67 9.00
CA ILE A 17 -6.78 16.93 8.60
C ILE A 17 -7.28 16.85 7.15
N ASP A 18 -6.50 16.24 6.26
CA ASP A 18 -6.79 16.19 4.82
C ASP A 18 -7.91 15.19 4.47
N HIS A 19 -8.01 14.07 5.20
CA HIS A 19 -8.85 12.94 4.82
C HIS A 19 -9.76 12.45 5.95
N THR A 20 -9.17 12.06 7.08
CA THR A 20 -9.90 11.34 8.15
C THR A 20 -10.94 12.20 8.86
N ILE A 21 -10.58 13.42 9.28
CA ILE A 21 -11.46 14.34 10.00
C ILE A 21 -12.62 14.82 9.11
N PRO A 22 -12.39 15.31 7.87
CA PRO A 22 -13.49 15.67 6.97
C PRO A 22 -14.46 14.51 6.72
N SER A 23 -13.94 13.30 6.49
CA SER A 23 -14.74 12.10 6.31
C SER A 23 -15.58 11.80 7.56
N GLY A 24 -14.99 11.87 8.75
CA GLY A 24 -15.67 11.66 10.02
C GLY A 24 -16.78 12.70 10.29
N VAL A 25 -16.54 13.98 9.97
CA VAL A 25 -17.53 15.05 10.10
C VAL A 25 -18.70 14.84 9.13
N SER A 26 -18.44 14.34 7.91
CA SER A 26 -19.47 14.04 6.92
C SER A 26 -20.32 12.81 7.29
N LEU A 27 -19.71 11.82 7.94
CA LEU A 27 -20.29 10.49 8.12
C LEU A 27 -21.72 10.49 8.71
N ALA A 28 -21.97 11.29 9.75
CA ALA A 28 -23.30 11.33 10.38
C ALA A 28 -24.40 11.84 9.43
N ARG A 29 -24.07 12.82 8.58
CA ARG A 29 -24.99 13.36 7.56
C ARG A 29 -25.22 12.34 6.45
N PHE A 30 -24.15 11.71 5.99
CA PHE A 30 -24.18 10.67 4.98
C PHE A 30 -25.06 9.49 5.41
N LEU A 31 -24.81 8.92 6.60
CA LEU A 31 -25.60 7.80 7.11
C LEU A 31 -27.09 8.14 7.21
N ARG A 32 -27.44 9.35 7.68
CA ARG A 32 -28.84 9.80 7.70
C ARG A 32 -29.43 9.93 6.29
N LYS A 33 -28.69 10.54 5.35
CA LYS A 33 -29.12 10.74 3.96
C LYS A 33 -29.50 9.42 3.28
N TYR A 34 -28.76 8.36 3.56
CA TYR A 34 -28.97 7.03 2.98
C TYR A 34 -29.69 6.06 3.93
N ASN A 35 -30.42 6.57 4.92
CA ASN A 35 -31.24 5.79 5.85
C ASN A 35 -30.50 4.63 6.53
N TYR A 36 -29.24 4.86 6.91
CA TYR A 36 -28.37 3.91 7.62
C TYR A 36 -28.25 2.54 6.92
N GLN A 37 -28.38 2.52 5.60
CA GLN A 37 -28.19 1.30 4.82
C GLN A 37 -26.74 0.84 4.87
N ASP A 38 -26.54 -0.47 4.87
CA ASP A 38 -25.21 -1.05 4.73
C ASP A 38 -24.58 -0.64 3.39
N PRO A 39 -23.32 -0.17 3.37
CA PRO A 39 -22.66 0.35 2.18
C PRO A 39 -22.17 -0.76 1.24
N LEU A 40 -23.10 -1.59 0.76
CA LEU A 40 -22.80 -2.72 -0.15
C LEU A 40 -22.62 -2.25 -1.61
N ASP A 41 -23.35 -1.21 -2.01
CA ASP A 41 -23.19 -0.57 -3.32
C ASP A 41 -22.29 0.65 -3.21
N LYS A 42 -20.97 0.44 -3.34
CA LYS A 42 -19.97 1.53 -3.25
C LYS A 42 -20.12 2.62 -4.32
N THR A 43 -20.87 2.35 -5.41
CA THR A 43 -21.14 3.39 -6.42
C THR A 43 -22.16 4.42 -5.94
N LYS A 44 -22.95 4.10 -4.91
CA LYS A 44 -23.97 4.97 -4.31
C LYS A 44 -23.71 5.30 -2.85
N LEU A 45 -23.10 4.37 -2.13
CA LEU A 45 -22.93 4.39 -0.68
C LEU A 45 -21.45 4.54 -0.29
N ASP A 46 -20.83 5.61 -0.80
CA ASP A 46 -19.47 6.03 -0.42
C ASP A 46 -19.51 7.44 0.20
N ASN A 47 -19.17 7.53 1.49
CA ASN A 47 -19.13 8.80 2.23
C ASN A 47 -18.10 9.78 1.66
N TYR A 48 -16.96 9.27 1.20
CA TYR A 48 -15.91 10.10 0.63
C TYR A 48 -16.38 10.72 -0.69
N ALA A 49 -16.98 9.91 -1.57
CA ALA A 49 -17.56 10.41 -2.81
C ALA A 49 -18.72 11.39 -2.57
N ASP A 50 -19.57 11.16 -1.56
CA ASP A 50 -20.69 12.07 -1.23
C ASP A 50 -20.20 13.47 -0.82
N MET A 51 -19.14 13.55 -0.01
CA MET A 51 -18.60 14.83 0.47
C MET A 51 -17.73 15.56 -0.56
N THR A 52 -17.32 14.90 -1.63
CA THR A 52 -16.43 15.44 -2.68
C THR A 52 -17.15 15.64 -4.02
N ALA A 53 -18.48 15.66 -4.01
CA ALA A 53 -19.32 15.81 -5.21
C ALA A 53 -19.07 14.70 -6.27
N GLY A 54 -18.90 13.46 -5.82
CA GLY A 54 -18.89 12.25 -6.64
C GLY A 54 -17.49 11.69 -6.95
N ALA A 55 -16.41 12.29 -6.44
CA ALA A 55 -15.06 11.79 -6.65
C ALA A 55 -14.63 10.87 -5.50
N ASP A 56 -14.29 9.62 -5.77
CA ASP A 56 -13.79 8.72 -4.73
C ASP A 56 -12.45 9.21 -4.12
N PHE A 57 -12.04 8.54 -3.05
CA PHE A 57 -10.83 8.84 -2.31
C PHE A 57 -9.58 8.93 -3.19
N PHE A 58 -9.37 7.94 -4.05
CA PHE A 58 -8.17 7.85 -4.88
C PHE A 58 -8.19 8.88 -6.01
N ALA A 59 -9.36 9.16 -6.59
CA ALA A 59 -9.54 10.23 -7.57
C ALA A 59 -9.21 11.61 -6.97
N ILE A 60 -9.51 11.82 -5.68
CA ILE A 60 -9.17 13.06 -4.95
C ILE A 60 -7.67 13.14 -4.67
N CYS A 61 -7.03 12.04 -4.27
CA CYS A 61 -5.58 11.97 -4.10
C CYS A 61 -4.84 12.25 -5.43
N ALA A 62 -5.32 11.69 -6.54
CA ALA A 62 -4.72 11.86 -7.86
C ALA A 62 -4.88 13.29 -8.42
N LYS A 63 -5.92 14.04 -8.01
CA LYS A 63 -6.12 15.44 -8.41
C LYS A 63 -5.15 16.41 -7.73
N ASP A 64 -4.68 16.08 -6.52
CA ASP A 64 -3.72 16.88 -5.75
C ASP A 64 -2.62 15.97 -5.18
N PRO A 65 -1.73 15.46 -6.05
CA PRO A 65 -0.71 14.49 -5.63
C PRO A 65 0.34 15.10 -4.69
N ALA A 66 0.55 16.42 -4.76
CA ALA A 66 1.54 17.11 -3.94
C ALA A 66 1.12 17.23 -2.47
N ARG A 67 -0.19 17.29 -2.18
CA ARG A 67 -0.71 17.39 -0.82
C ARG A 67 -1.55 16.19 -0.40
N LEU A 68 -2.68 15.97 -1.07
CA LEU A 68 -3.62 14.91 -0.68
C LEU A 68 -3.00 13.53 -0.92
N GLY A 69 -2.46 13.29 -2.12
CA GLY A 69 -1.75 12.05 -2.42
C GLY A 69 -0.55 11.82 -1.51
N SER A 70 0.29 12.84 -1.31
CA SER A 70 1.48 12.72 -0.45
C SER A 70 1.14 12.50 1.04
N SER A 71 0.05 13.10 1.55
CA SER A 71 -0.40 12.91 2.93
C SER A 71 -0.87 11.47 3.17
N PHE A 72 -1.64 10.90 2.24
CA PHE A 72 -2.08 9.51 2.30
C PHE A 72 -0.88 8.55 2.28
N ILE A 73 0.06 8.77 1.36
CA ILE A 73 1.26 7.93 1.23
C ILE A 73 2.12 8.04 2.48
N GLY A 74 2.26 9.24 3.04
CA GLY A 74 2.92 9.46 4.32
C GLY A 74 2.27 8.64 5.44
N LEU A 75 0.94 8.64 5.56
CA LEU A 75 0.24 7.81 6.54
C LEU A 75 0.52 6.33 6.30
N MET A 76 0.47 5.85 5.06
CA MET A 76 0.76 4.44 4.75
C MET A 76 2.17 4.04 5.19
N THR A 77 3.16 4.92 4.97
CA THR A 77 4.54 4.73 5.44
C THR A 77 4.64 4.76 6.97
N ALA A 78 3.94 5.67 7.64
CA ALA A 78 3.92 5.71 9.11
C ALA A 78 3.23 4.46 9.67
N TRP A 79 2.08 4.06 9.14
CA TRP A 79 1.30 2.90 9.57
C TRP A 79 2.09 1.60 9.42
N ARG A 80 2.79 1.45 8.30
CA ARG A 80 3.71 0.35 8.03
C ARG A 80 4.71 0.13 9.18
N ASN A 81 5.33 1.19 9.70
CA ASN A 81 6.36 1.08 10.74
C ASN A 81 5.84 0.53 12.08
N HIS A 82 4.52 0.52 12.31
CA HIS A 82 3.91 -0.06 13.51
C HIS A 82 3.26 -1.41 13.28
N LYS A 83 3.25 -1.93 12.04
CA LYS A 83 2.79 -3.29 11.77
C LYS A 83 3.85 -4.29 12.21
N MET A 84 3.40 -5.31 12.93
CA MET A 84 4.18 -6.53 13.15
C MET A 84 4.60 -7.09 11.78
N PRO A 85 5.89 -7.41 11.58
CA PRO A 85 6.35 -8.05 10.35
C PRO A 85 5.57 -9.33 10.10
N TRP A 86 4.99 -9.48 8.91
CA TRP A 86 4.25 -10.69 8.56
C TRP A 86 5.15 -11.95 8.62
N THR A 87 6.45 -11.77 8.38
CA THR A 87 7.47 -12.82 8.46
C THR A 87 7.75 -13.31 9.89
N GLU A 88 7.28 -12.61 10.92
CA GLU A 88 7.31 -13.08 12.32
C GLU A 88 6.08 -13.91 12.68
N VAL A 89 4.98 -13.76 11.94
CA VAL A 89 3.71 -14.45 12.17
C VAL A 89 3.57 -15.68 11.29
N TYR A 90 3.93 -15.54 10.01
CA TYR A 90 3.86 -16.60 9.01
C TYR A 90 5.22 -17.32 8.88
N ASP A 91 5.21 -18.65 8.85
CA ASP A 91 6.41 -19.43 8.61
C ASP A 91 6.82 -19.39 7.13
N THR A 92 7.72 -18.46 6.83
CA THR A 92 8.26 -18.26 5.48
C THR A 92 9.20 -19.37 5.01
N THR A 93 9.53 -20.36 5.85
CA THR A 93 10.35 -21.50 5.45
C THR A 93 9.66 -22.33 4.36
N GLU A 94 8.34 -22.50 4.48
CA GLU A 94 7.53 -23.24 3.49
C GLU A 94 7.46 -22.53 2.13
N LEU A 95 7.56 -21.19 2.11
CA LEU A 95 7.61 -20.45 0.84
C LEU A 95 8.91 -20.76 0.08
N VAL A 96 10.04 -20.74 0.79
CA VAL A 96 11.37 -20.90 0.19
C VAL A 96 11.73 -22.37 -0.06
N SER A 97 11.26 -23.29 0.79
CA SER A 97 11.58 -24.71 0.72
C SER A 97 11.07 -25.33 -0.58
N GLY A 98 12.00 -25.91 -1.35
CA GLY A 98 11.69 -26.53 -2.63
C GLY A 98 11.18 -25.56 -3.71
N ALA A 99 11.35 -24.24 -3.52
CA ALA A 99 11.03 -23.26 -4.54
C ALA A 99 11.96 -23.40 -5.75
N ASP A 100 11.39 -23.29 -6.95
CA ASP A 100 12.21 -23.16 -8.15
C ASP A 100 12.67 -21.71 -8.27
N LEU A 101 13.90 -21.45 -7.82
CA LEU A 101 14.53 -20.14 -7.87
C LEU A 101 15.36 -19.93 -9.14
N LYS A 102 15.21 -20.80 -10.14
CA LYS A 102 15.98 -20.74 -11.39
C LYS A 102 15.32 -19.81 -12.40
N ASN A 103 16.12 -19.28 -13.31
CA ASN A 103 15.68 -18.54 -14.50
C ASN A 103 14.73 -17.35 -14.23
N GLY A 104 14.84 -16.70 -13.06
CA GLY A 104 14.01 -15.54 -12.73
C GLY A 104 12.52 -15.86 -12.51
N ALA A 105 12.20 -17.11 -12.16
CA ALA A 105 10.85 -17.46 -11.72
C ALA A 105 10.52 -16.67 -10.43
N PRO A 106 9.39 -15.94 -10.37
CA PRO A 106 9.04 -15.16 -9.19
C PRO A 106 8.75 -16.10 -8.02
N LEU A 107 9.35 -15.85 -6.86
CA LEU A 107 9.02 -16.50 -5.61
C LEU A 107 7.88 -15.76 -4.92
N PHE A 108 8.00 -14.43 -4.82
CA PHE A 108 7.11 -13.55 -4.08
C PHE A 108 6.78 -12.30 -4.90
N VAL A 109 5.49 -12.00 -5.02
CA VAL A 109 4.96 -10.81 -5.70
C VAL A 109 4.13 -9.99 -4.73
N ASP A 110 4.71 -8.90 -4.24
CA ASP A 110 4.09 -7.97 -3.31
C ASP A 110 3.16 -7.00 -4.06
N VAL A 111 1.90 -7.42 -4.27
CA VAL A 111 0.88 -6.66 -5.00
C VAL A 111 0.32 -5.53 -4.14
N GLY A 112 0.46 -4.29 -4.60
CA GLY A 112 0.17 -3.10 -3.79
C GLY A 112 1.20 -2.88 -2.69
N GLY A 113 2.44 -3.33 -2.91
CA GLY A 113 3.51 -3.31 -1.92
C GLY A 113 4.12 -1.93 -1.65
N ALA A 114 3.70 -0.90 -2.39
CA ALA A 114 4.16 0.48 -2.30
C ALA A 114 5.70 0.61 -2.36
N HIS A 115 6.36 0.79 -1.22
CA HIS A 115 7.82 0.92 -1.18
C HIS A 115 8.55 -0.40 -0.96
N GLY A 116 7.84 -1.52 -0.77
CA GLY A 116 8.42 -2.87 -0.75
C GLY A 116 8.93 -3.38 0.61
N LEU A 117 8.50 -2.79 1.73
CA LEU A 117 9.00 -3.22 3.06
C LEU A 117 8.71 -4.70 3.35
N ASP A 118 7.53 -5.19 3.00
CA ASP A 118 7.18 -6.58 3.28
C ASP A 118 8.03 -7.55 2.46
N THR A 119 8.46 -7.13 1.26
CA THR A 119 9.46 -7.82 0.44
C THR A 119 10.86 -7.77 1.07
N GLU A 120 11.31 -6.61 1.55
CA GLU A 120 12.58 -6.45 2.27
C GLU A 120 12.64 -7.32 3.54
N ARG A 121 11.53 -7.43 4.27
CA ARG A 121 11.43 -8.29 5.46
C ARG A 121 11.59 -9.77 5.11
N LEU A 122 11.07 -10.20 3.95
CA LEU A 122 11.29 -11.56 3.47
C LEU A 122 12.75 -11.80 3.11
N LEU A 123 13.37 -10.85 2.40
CA LEU A 123 14.78 -10.91 2.02
C LEU A 123 15.71 -10.89 3.23
N ALA A 124 15.42 -10.07 4.25
CA ALA A 124 16.16 -10.02 5.49
C ALA A 124 16.10 -11.35 6.25
N LYS A 125 14.95 -12.04 6.23
CA LYS A 125 14.79 -13.36 6.85
C LYS A 125 15.44 -14.48 6.04
N HIS A 126 15.53 -14.33 4.72
CA HIS A 126 16.13 -15.29 3.79
C HIS A 126 17.20 -14.62 2.89
N PRO A 127 18.36 -14.26 3.46
CA PRO A 127 19.36 -13.45 2.77
C PRO A 127 20.03 -14.15 1.58
N SER A 128 19.87 -15.47 1.46
CA SER A 128 20.37 -16.28 0.34
C SER A 128 19.47 -16.25 -0.90
N LEU A 129 18.32 -15.57 -0.86
CA LEU A 129 17.47 -15.45 -2.05
C LEU A 129 18.21 -14.71 -3.18
N PRO A 130 18.16 -15.24 -4.42
CA PRO A 130 18.79 -14.62 -5.57
C PRO A 130 18.06 -13.34 -6.00
N SER A 131 18.65 -12.60 -6.95
CA SER A 131 17.94 -11.51 -7.62
C SER A 131 16.75 -12.03 -8.41
N ASP A 132 15.83 -11.14 -8.75
CA ASP A 132 14.73 -11.35 -9.72
C ASP A 132 13.61 -12.31 -9.28
N VAL A 133 13.71 -12.90 -8.08
CA VAL A 133 12.63 -13.73 -7.50
C VAL A 133 11.68 -12.94 -6.61
N LEU A 134 12.03 -11.69 -6.29
CA LEU A 134 11.25 -10.79 -5.46
C LEU A 134 10.77 -9.60 -6.30
N VAL A 135 9.45 -9.44 -6.40
CA VAL A 135 8.84 -8.36 -7.18
C VAL A 135 7.87 -7.57 -6.32
N VAL A 136 8.01 -6.25 -6.34
CA VAL A 136 7.03 -5.32 -5.77
C VAL A 136 6.21 -4.74 -6.91
N GLN A 137 4.90 -4.92 -6.86
CA GLN A 137 3.95 -4.40 -7.84
C GLN A 137 3.13 -3.27 -7.24
N ASP A 138 3.00 -2.16 -7.96
CA ASP A 138 2.10 -1.06 -7.59
C ASP A 138 1.71 -0.24 -8.83
N THR A 139 0.86 0.77 -8.69
CA THR A 139 0.47 1.63 -9.82
C THR A 139 1.67 2.40 -10.39
N PRO A 140 1.64 2.82 -11.66
CA PRO A 140 2.74 3.58 -12.27
C PRO A 140 3.17 4.81 -11.46
N GLU A 141 2.21 5.50 -10.86
CA GLU A 141 2.44 6.69 -10.04
C GLU A 141 3.25 6.36 -8.80
N VAL A 142 2.90 5.29 -8.07
CA VAL A 142 3.59 4.85 -6.85
C VAL A 142 4.98 4.33 -7.17
N VAL A 143 5.14 3.58 -8.28
CA VAL A 143 6.44 3.09 -8.74
C VAL A 143 7.37 4.24 -9.14
N ALA A 144 6.82 5.34 -9.68
CA ALA A 144 7.59 6.52 -10.09
C ALA A 144 7.98 7.45 -8.92
N MET A 145 7.40 7.28 -7.73
CA MET A 145 7.81 8.05 -6.55
C MET A 145 9.25 7.73 -6.15
N THR A 146 9.94 8.71 -5.56
CA THR A 146 11.33 8.58 -5.13
C THR A 146 11.51 7.27 -4.35
N PRO A 147 12.34 6.34 -4.83
CA PRO A 147 12.50 5.06 -4.17
C PRO A 147 13.15 5.27 -2.80
N GLU A 148 12.52 4.72 -1.75
CA GLU A 148 13.30 4.24 -0.60
C GLU A 148 14.37 3.27 -1.11
N GLU A 149 15.56 3.25 -0.49
CA GLU A 149 16.64 2.33 -0.86
C GLU A 149 16.17 0.88 -0.67
N LEU A 150 15.66 0.28 -1.74
CA LEU A 150 15.40 -1.15 -1.83
C LEU A 150 16.69 -1.90 -2.15
N ASP A 151 16.82 -3.12 -1.64
CA ASP A 151 17.89 -4.02 -2.03
C ASP A 151 17.85 -4.22 -3.56
N PRO A 152 18.98 -4.12 -4.28
CA PRO A 152 19.04 -4.29 -5.73
C PRO A 152 18.46 -5.61 -6.25
N ARG A 153 18.29 -6.62 -5.39
CA ARG A 153 17.64 -7.90 -5.72
C ARG A 153 16.12 -7.81 -5.84
N VAL A 154 15.50 -6.76 -5.30
CA VAL A 154 14.06 -6.51 -5.35
C VAL A 154 13.70 -5.70 -6.59
N LYS A 155 12.82 -6.25 -7.43
CA LYS A 155 12.36 -5.59 -8.65
C LYS A 155 11.06 -4.84 -8.42
N LYS A 156 11.03 -3.52 -8.64
CA LYS A 156 9.77 -2.77 -8.75
C LYS A 156 9.17 -2.91 -10.14
N MET A 157 7.84 -3.06 -10.22
CA MET A 157 7.11 -3.20 -11.46
C MET A 157 5.77 -2.48 -11.41
N ALA A 158 5.51 -1.61 -12.39
CA ALA A 158 4.19 -1.00 -12.54
C ALA A 158 3.16 -2.06 -12.93
N TYR A 159 2.04 -2.13 -12.21
CA TYR A 159 0.98 -3.10 -12.43
C TYR A 159 -0.36 -2.58 -11.91
N ASP A 160 -1.41 -2.78 -12.71
CA ASP A 160 -2.79 -2.54 -12.31
C ASP A 160 -3.40 -3.86 -11.83
N PHE A 161 -3.60 -3.98 -10.52
CA PHE A 161 -4.16 -5.17 -9.88
C PHE A 161 -5.65 -5.41 -10.15
N PHE A 162 -6.32 -4.52 -10.88
CA PHE A 162 -7.64 -4.81 -11.47
C PHE A 162 -7.54 -5.59 -12.79
N THR A 163 -6.35 -5.76 -13.34
CA THR A 163 -6.07 -6.60 -14.52
C THR A 163 -5.53 -7.97 -14.09
N PRO A 164 -5.60 -9.02 -14.95
CA PRO A 164 -5.04 -10.33 -14.62
C PRO A 164 -3.54 -10.28 -14.27
N GLN A 165 -3.11 -11.09 -13.28
CA GLN A 165 -1.72 -11.17 -12.84
C GLN A 165 -0.80 -11.64 -13.97
N LEU A 166 0.28 -10.90 -14.22
CA LEU A 166 1.26 -11.17 -15.27
C LEU A 166 2.34 -12.17 -14.83
N LEU A 167 2.65 -12.20 -13.52
CA LEU A 167 3.65 -13.07 -12.92
C LEU A 167 3.01 -14.35 -12.38
N ILE A 168 2.93 -15.36 -13.24
CA ILE A 168 2.32 -16.66 -12.91
C ILE A 168 3.35 -17.58 -12.23
N GLY A 169 2.88 -18.36 -11.26
CA GLY A 169 3.70 -19.39 -10.59
C GLY A 169 4.44 -18.90 -9.35
N ALA A 170 4.27 -17.64 -8.97
CA ALA A 170 4.70 -17.15 -7.66
C ALA A 170 4.00 -17.93 -6.53
N ARG A 171 4.70 -18.11 -5.42
CA ARG A 171 4.20 -18.87 -4.26
C ARG A 171 3.45 -18.00 -3.28
N ALA A 172 3.67 -16.70 -3.31
CA ALA A 172 2.98 -15.69 -2.53
C ALA A 172 2.95 -14.35 -3.27
#